data_AF-A0AAU8RBC9-F1
#
_entry.id   AF-A0AAU8RBC9-F1
#
_cell.length_a   1.000
_cell.length_b   1.000
_cell.length_c   1.000
_cell.angle_alpha   90.00
_cell.angle_beta   90.00
_cell.angle_gamma   90.00
#
_symmetry.space_group_name_H-M   'P 1'
#
loop_
_entity.id
_entity.type
_entity.pdbx_description
1 polymer ?
#
loop_
_entity_poly.entity_id
_entity_poly.type
_entity_poly.pdbx_seq_one_letter_code
_entity_poly.pdbx_strand_id
1 'polypeptide(L)'
;MLLVNYLRRSISNFKLVAGGLFALVLLTSYLPDATLDSSAFVSNSEYVLKTSGHYTNEVSGEMTFKTTSKKNSLGENFITLTAEVKDVEDSMFSFLISQKLESDTIEKGVYKITYNNEGSVYREEGALGFFNILNSNELPYYATDGKIIISKINENNIKGFVHLTLENFRNNKILISGNFNANVIKE
;
A
#
# COMPACT_ATOMS: atom_id res chain seq x y z
N MET A 1 -26.57 30.38 14.60
CA MET A 1 -25.10 30.17 14.59
C MET A 1 -24.63 28.98 15.46
N LEU A 2 -25.49 27.98 15.76
CA LEU A 2 -25.12 26.80 16.56
C LEU A 2 -25.18 25.46 15.79
N LEU A 3 -25.99 25.38 14.72
CA LEU A 3 -26.14 24.15 13.92
C LEU A 3 -24.91 23.80 13.06
N VAL A 4 -24.21 24.82 12.56
CA VAL A 4 -23.04 24.65 11.66
C VAL A 4 -21.85 24.04 12.38
N ASN A 5 -21.70 24.31 13.69
CA ASN A 5 -20.59 23.76 14.48
C ASN A 5 -20.80 22.29 14.87
N TYR A 6 -22.05 21.82 14.97
CA TYR A 6 -22.33 20.41 15.28
C TYR A 6 -22.08 19.49 14.08
N LEU A 7 -22.48 19.92 12.88
CA LEU A 7 -22.22 19.19 11.63
C LEU A 7 -20.72 19.09 11.31
N ARG A 8 -19.95 20.16 11.57
CA ARG A 8 -18.51 20.16 11.33
C ARG A 8 -17.74 19.21 12.25
N ARG A 9 -18.20 19.04 13.50
CA ARG A 9 -17.59 18.14 14.50
C ARG A 9 -17.98 16.67 14.28
N SER A 10 -19.14 16.40 13.67
CA SER A 10 -19.56 15.04 13.30
C SER A 10 -18.73 14.47 12.14
N ILE A 11 -18.36 15.30 11.17
CA ILE A 11 -17.57 14.88 9.99
C ILE A 11 -16.12 14.55 10.36
N SER A 12 -15.50 15.22 11.34
CA SER A 12 -14.14 14.90 11.77
C SER A 12 -14.03 13.53 12.43
N ASN A 13 -15.06 13.11 13.15
CA ASN A 13 -15.07 11.83 13.86
C ASN A 13 -15.29 10.64 12.90
N PHE A 14 -15.94 10.86 11.74
CA PHE A 14 -16.14 9.80 10.75
C PHE A 14 -14.86 9.44 9.99
N LYS A 15 -13.97 10.42 9.74
CA LYS A 15 -12.64 10.19 9.15
C LYS A 15 -11.76 9.28 10.03
N LEU A 16 -11.86 9.42 11.35
CA LEU A 16 -11.16 8.57 12.31
C LEU A 16 -11.67 7.12 12.30
N VAL A 17 -12.97 6.90 12.12
CA VAL A 17 -13.58 5.56 12.14
C VAL A 17 -13.26 4.78 10.86
N ALA A 18 -13.28 5.43 9.69
CA ALA A 18 -12.96 4.77 8.41
C ALA A 18 -11.47 4.39 8.28
N GLY A 19 -10.55 5.27 8.73
CA GLY A 19 -9.12 4.94 8.78
C GLY A 19 -8.79 3.86 9.83
N GLY A 20 -9.46 3.89 10.98
CA GLY A 20 -9.29 2.90 12.05
C GLY A 20 -9.76 1.49 11.66
N LEU A 21 -10.86 1.38 10.91
CA LEU A 21 -11.33 0.09 10.39
C LEU A 21 -10.37 -0.52 9.36
N PHE A 22 -9.72 0.32 8.53
CA PHE A 22 -8.70 -0.15 7.58
C PHE A 22 -7.43 -0.63 8.30
N ALA A 23 -7.00 0.07 9.36
CA ALA A 23 -5.93 -0.41 10.24
C ALA A 23 -6.30 -1.76 10.88
N LEU A 24 -7.55 -1.95 11.32
CA LEU A 24 -8.03 -3.21 11.91
C LEU A 24 -8.04 -4.36 10.90
N VAL A 25 -8.47 -4.16 9.66
CA VAL A 25 -8.46 -5.20 8.62
C VAL A 25 -7.03 -5.61 8.24
N LEU A 26 -6.07 -4.67 8.22
CA LEU A 26 -4.66 -4.96 7.98
C LEU A 26 -3.94 -5.57 9.22
N LEU A 27 -4.42 -5.28 10.43
CA LEU A 27 -3.90 -5.88 11.66
C LEU A 27 -4.35 -7.33 11.84
N THR A 28 -5.54 -7.72 11.33
CA THR A 28 -6.02 -9.12 11.43
C THR A 28 -5.29 -10.11 10.53
N SER A 29 -4.57 -9.64 9.50
CA SER A 29 -3.66 -10.48 8.70
C SER A 29 -2.34 -10.81 9.39
N TYR A 30 -2.12 -10.32 10.63
CA TYR A 30 -0.91 -10.54 11.40
C TYR A 30 -1.17 -11.44 12.62
N LEU A 31 -1.64 -12.65 12.37
CA LEU A 31 -1.34 -13.75 13.29
C LEU A 31 -0.13 -14.49 12.70
N PRO A 32 1.02 -14.53 13.39
CA PRO A 32 2.17 -15.29 12.92
C PRO A 32 1.78 -16.77 12.90
N ASP A 33 1.71 -17.34 11.71
CA ASP A 33 1.59 -18.79 11.57
C ASP A 33 2.95 -19.40 11.96
N ALA A 34 2.99 -19.98 13.16
CA ALA A 34 4.18 -20.58 13.72
C ALA A 34 4.42 -21.95 13.08
N THR A 35 4.79 -21.97 11.81
CA THR A 35 5.46 -23.11 11.18
C THR A 35 6.57 -22.61 10.24
N LEU A 36 7.77 -22.58 10.81
CA LEU A 36 9.02 -22.48 10.06
C LEU A 36 9.22 -23.79 9.30
N ASP A 37 9.33 -23.71 7.98
CA ASP A 37 10.03 -24.73 7.21
C ASP A 37 11.11 -24.06 6.36
N SER A 38 12.36 -24.22 6.81
CA SER A 38 13.54 -23.67 6.16
C SER A 38 13.92 -24.58 4.99
N SER A 39 13.39 -24.29 3.82
CA SER A 39 14.10 -24.60 2.57
C SER A 39 14.67 -23.29 2.04
N ALA A 40 15.97 -23.28 1.75
CA ALA A 40 16.70 -22.13 1.28
C ALA A 40 16.12 -21.65 -0.08
N PHE A 41 15.13 -20.77 -0.01
CA PHE A 41 14.69 -19.99 -1.15
C PHE A 41 15.76 -18.93 -1.36
N VAL A 42 16.48 -19.00 -2.49
CA VAL A 42 17.30 -17.86 -2.93
C VAL A 42 16.30 -16.76 -3.30
N SER A 43 15.99 -15.93 -2.32
CA SER A 43 14.99 -14.86 -2.41
C SER A 43 15.52 -13.78 -3.34
N ASN A 44 15.10 -13.81 -4.60
CA ASN A 44 15.25 -12.68 -5.52
C ASN A 44 14.17 -11.60 -5.27
N SER A 45 13.42 -11.68 -4.17
CA SER A 45 12.26 -10.84 -3.86
C SER A 45 12.60 -9.66 -2.97
N GLU A 46 13.55 -8.84 -3.42
CA GLU A 46 13.99 -7.67 -2.66
C GLU A 46 13.52 -6.35 -3.28
N TYR A 47 13.27 -5.36 -2.42
CA TYR A 47 13.18 -3.97 -2.82
C TYR A 47 14.30 -3.14 -2.19
N VAL A 48 14.72 -2.10 -2.90
CA VAL A 48 15.63 -1.09 -2.34
C VAL A 48 15.08 0.28 -2.72
N LEU A 49 14.62 1.00 -1.70
CA LEU A 49 13.95 2.28 -1.82
C LEU A 49 14.73 3.36 -1.09
N LYS A 50 14.90 4.50 -1.74
CA LYS A 50 15.48 5.68 -1.14
C LYS A 50 14.37 6.59 -0.65
N THR A 51 14.48 7.03 0.60
CA THR A 51 13.60 8.02 1.20
C THR A 51 14.33 9.35 1.36
N SER A 52 13.60 10.45 1.23
CA SER A 52 14.11 11.80 1.54
C SER A 52 12.99 12.70 2.08
N GLY A 53 13.36 13.80 2.73
CA GLY A 53 12.43 14.71 3.39
C GLY A 53 12.46 14.50 4.90
N HIS A 54 11.28 14.34 5.53
CA HIS A 54 11.18 14.16 6.97
C HIS A 54 11.83 12.85 7.48
N TYR A 55 11.96 11.86 6.60
CA TYR A 55 12.71 10.64 6.84
C TYR A 55 13.67 10.45 5.67
N THR A 56 14.96 10.28 5.97
CA THR A 56 16.00 10.10 4.96
C THR A 56 16.83 8.88 5.33
N ASN A 57 16.55 7.78 4.66
CA ASN A 57 17.24 6.50 4.80
C ASN A 57 17.06 5.64 3.54
N GLU A 58 17.86 4.58 3.44
CA GLU A 58 17.56 3.47 2.54
C GLU A 58 16.63 2.48 3.25
N VAL A 59 15.64 1.97 2.52
CA VAL A 59 14.69 0.99 3.01
C VAL A 59 14.74 -0.20 2.07
N SER A 60 15.02 -1.36 2.63
CA SER A 60 15.04 -2.62 1.91
C SER A 60 14.36 -3.71 2.70
N GLY A 61 13.94 -4.75 2.01
CA GLY A 61 13.33 -5.92 2.62
C GLY A 61 12.77 -6.85 1.57
N GLU A 62 12.07 -7.88 2.02
CA GLU A 62 11.43 -8.82 1.12
C GLU A 62 10.04 -8.35 0.72
N MET A 63 9.68 -8.48 -0.56
CA MET A 63 8.36 -8.13 -1.07
C MET A 63 7.70 -9.31 -1.79
N THR A 64 6.46 -9.57 -1.43
CA THR A 64 5.58 -10.55 -2.08
C THR A 64 4.32 -9.89 -2.56
N PHE A 65 3.77 -10.36 -3.67
CA PHE A 65 2.50 -9.88 -4.20
C PHE A 65 1.43 -10.95 -4.09
N LYS A 66 0.26 -10.53 -3.63
CA LYS A 66 -0.97 -11.32 -3.71
C LYS A 66 -1.95 -10.66 -4.65
N THR A 67 -2.54 -11.46 -5.53
CA THR A 67 -3.58 -11.01 -6.45
C THR A 67 -4.93 -11.52 -5.95
N THR A 68 -5.90 -10.63 -5.79
CA THR A 68 -7.26 -11.01 -5.38
C THR A 68 -8.28 -10.37 -6.30
N SER A 69 -9.31 -11.13 -6.67
CA SER A 69 -10.48 -10.63 -7.39
C SER A 69 -11.61 -10.37 -6.40
N LYS A 70 -12.14 -9.14 -6.39
CA LYS A 70 -13.20 -8.72 -5.47
C LYS A 70 -14.29 -7.96 -6.20
N LYS A 71 -15.51 -7.99 -5.67
CA LYS A 71 -16.58 -7.10 -6.09
C LYS A 71 -16.59 -5.86 -5.21
N ASN A 72 -16.71 -4.68 -5.81
CA ASN A 72 -16.94 -3.46 -5.06
C ASN A 72 -18.41 -3.35 -4.60
N SER A 73 -18.72 -2.29 -3.85
CA SER A 73 -20.08 -2.01 -3.35
C SER A 73 -21.14 -1.79 -4.44
N LEU A 74 -20.73 -1.55 -5.70
CA LEU A 74 -21.60 -1.40 -6.86
C LEU A 74 -21.76 -2.71 -7.65
N GLY A 75 -21.15 -3.81 -7.18
CA GLY A 75 -21.18 -5.11 -7.85
C GLY A 75 -20.20 -5.25 -9.02
N GLU A 76 -19.36 -4.24 -9.26
CA GLU A 76 -18.32 -4.28 -10.28
C GLU A 76 -17.13 -5.12 -9.80
N ASN A 77 -16.56 -5.90 -10.71
CA ASN A 77 -15.39 -6.70 -10.41
C ASN A 77 -14.12 -5.83 -10.50
N PHE A 78 -13.20 -6.04 -9.57
CA PHE A 78 -11.88 -5.43 -9.52
C PHE A 78 -10.82 -6.47 -9.20
N ILE A 79 -9.64 -6.29 -9.79
CA ILE A 79 -8.44 -7.02 -9.37
C ILE A 79 -7.62 -6.12 -8.51
N THR A 80 -7.10 -6.69 -7.43
CA THR A 80 -6.25 -6.02 -6.49
C THR A 80 -4.93 -6.76 -6.39
N LEU A 81 -3.83 -6.04 -6.62
CA LEU A 81 -2.46 -6.50 -6.37
C LEU A 81 -1.95 -5.83 -5.10
N THR A 82 -1.73 -6.60 -4.06
CA THR A 82 -1.25 -6.12 -2.76
C THR A 82 0.21 -6.51 -2.58
N ALA A 83 1.08 -5.52 -2.35
CA ALA A 83 2.46 -5.74 -1.94
C ALA A 83 2.50 -5.99 -0.43
N GLU A 84 2.86 -7.20 -0.02
CA GLU A 84 3.15 -7.54 1.38
C GLU A 84 4.66 -7.57 1.57
N VAL A 85 5.13 -7.04 2.69
CA VAL A 85 6.55 -7.01 3.05
C VAL A 85 6.80 -7.91 4.24
N LYS A 86 7.92 -8.63 4.19
CA LYS A 86 8.41 -9.51 5.26
C LYS A 86 9.78 -9.04 5.75
N ASP A 87 10.13 -9.48 6.96
CA ASP A 87 11.46 -9.30 7.57
C ASP A 87 11.97 -7.85 7.55
N VAL A 88 11.15 -6.94 8.08
CA VAL A 88 11.46 -5.52 8.19
C VAL A 88 11.80 -5.14 9.64
N GLU A 89 13.01 -4.65 9.86
CA GLU A 89 13.51 -4.26 11.18
C GLU A 89 13.06 -2.83 11.58
N ASP A 90 13.21 -1.86 10.68
CA ASP A 90 13.07 -0.44 11.02
C ASP A 90 11.88 0.28 10.37
N SER A 91 11.50 -0.13 9.16
CA SER A 91 10.42 0.51 8.43
C SER A 91 9.80 -0.42 7.41
N MET A 92 8.54 -0.17 7.08
CA MET A 92 7.71 -0.99 6.21
C MET A 92 7.10 -0.13 5.11
N PHE A 93 7.34 -0.50 3.86
CA PHE A 93 6.67 0.08 2.69
C PHE A 93 5.73 -0.93 2.06
N SER A 94 4.49 -0.55 1.76
CA SER A 94 3.57 -1.42 1.04
C SER A 94 2.63 -0.60 0.16
N PHE A 95 2.11 -1.23 -0.88
CA PHE A 95 1.21 -0.60 -1.82
C PHE A 95 0.17 -1.57 -2.35
N LEU A 96 -0.88 -1.00 -2.90
CA LEU A 96 -2.00 -1.70 -3.51
C LEU A 96 -2.27 -1.08 -4.88
N ILE A 97 -2.48 -1.91 -5.88
CA ILE A 97 -2.98 -1.50 -7.20
C ILE A 97 -4.35 -2.13 -7.41
N SER A 98 -5.32 -1.33 -7.82
CA SER A 98 -6.66 -1.77 -8.16
C SER A 98 -7.00 -1.39 -9.60
N GLN A 99 -7.59 -2.31 -10.35
CA GLN A 99 -8.02 -2.10 -11.73
C GLN A 99 -9.38 -2.76 -11.95
N LYS A 100 -10.25 -2.12 -12.75
CA LYS A 100 -11.54 -2.70 -13.12
C LYS A 100 -11.32 -3.92 -13.99
N LEU A 101 -12.13 -4.95 -13.75
CA LEU A 101 -12.02 -6.23 -14.45
C LEU A 101 -12.55 -6.11 -15.88
N GLU A 102 -11.69 -5.69 -16.80
CA GLU A 102 -11.78 -6.08 -18.23
C GLU A 102 -10.91 -7.33 -18.51
N SER A 103 -10.01 -7.68 -17.59
CA SER A 103 -9.03 -8.78 -17.66
C SER A 103 -8.89 -9.43 -16.28
N ASP A 104 -8.56 -10.72 -16.23
CA ASP A 104 -8.34 -11.51 -15.01
C ASP A 104 -6.94 -11.30 -14.38
N THR A 105 -6.16 -10.34 -14.89
CA THR A 105 -4.79 -10.07 -14.43
C THR A 105 -4.46 -8.59 -14.39
N ILE A 106 -3.60 -8.18 -13.44
CA ILE A 106 -2.94 -6.88 -13.49
C ILE A 106 -1.89 -6.89 -14.60
N GLU A 107 -1.88 -5.83 -15.40
CA GLU A 107 -1.00 -5.71 -16.56
C GLU A 107 0.27 -4.91 -16.27
N LYS A 108 1.18 -4.88 -17.26
CA LYS A 108 2.30 -3.94 -17.21
C LYS A 108 1.76 -2.54 -17.48
N GLY A 109 2.23 -1.56 -16.72
CA GLY A 109 1.70 -0.22 -16.88
C GLY A 109 2.13 0.77 -15.81
N VAL A 110 1.55 1.96 -15.92
CA VAL A 110 1.75 3.05 -14.97
C VAL A 110 0.46 3.23 -14.18
N TYR A 111 0.55 3.03 -12.87
CA TYR A 111 -0.55 3.15 -11.92
C TYR A 111 -0.35 4.41 -11.09
N LYS A 112 -1.20 5.40 -11.31
CA LYS A 112 -1.14 6.67 -10.57
C LYS A 112 -1.75 6.50 -9.18
N ILE A 113 -1.24 7.26 -8.22
CA ILE A 113 -1.89 7.38 -6.93
C ILE A 113 -3.23 8.10 -7.12
N THR A 114 -4.33 7.43 -6.76
CA THR A 114 -5.70 7.96 -6.87
C THR A 114 -6.34 8.17 -5.51
N TYR A 115 -5.57 8.02 -4.42
CA TYR A 115 -6.04 8.32 -3.07
C TYR A 115 -6.42 9.80 -2.94
N ASN A 116 -7.71 10.07 -2.70
CA ASN A 116 -8.15 11.37 -2.20
C ASN A 116 -8.63 11.24 -0.74
N ASN A 117 -8.26 12.20 0.09
CA ASN A 117 -8.69 12.32 1.49
C ASN A 117 -10.19 12.69 1.64
N GLU A 118 -10.95 12.66 0.54
CA GLU A 118 -12.33 13.14 0.43
C GLU A 118 -13.37 12.02 0.50
N GLY A 119 -12.96 10.80 0.86
CA GLY A 119 -13.87 9.74 1.32
C GLY A 119 -14.26 8.71 0.28
N SER A 120 -13.53 8.62 -0.84
CA SER A 120 -13.76 7.59 -1.86
C SER A 120 -12.70 6.49 -1.81
N VAL A 121 -12.60 5.79 -0.68
CA VAL A 121 -11.62 4.70 -0.49
C VAL A 121 -11.95 3.44 -1.31
N TYR A 122 -13.11 3.42 -2.00
CA TYR A 122 -13.68 2.19 -2.58
C TYR A 122 -14.05 2.26 -4.05
N ARG A 123 -13.71 3.32 -4.79
CA ARG A 123 -14.39 3.57 -6.08
C ARG A 123 -13.55 3.67 -7.34
N GLU A 124 -12.22 3.80 -7.29
CA GLU A 124 -11.49 4.14 -8.50
C GLU A 124 -10.25 3.29 -8.71
N GLU A 125 -10.05 2.93 -9.97
CA GLU A 125 -8.81 2.35 -10.45
C GLU A 125 -7.61 3.19 -10.03
N GLY A 126 -6.46 2.56 -9.86
CA GLY A 126 -5.21 3.24 -9.53
C GLY A 126 -4.48 2.57 -8.39
N ALA A 127 -3.65 3.34 -7.70
CA ALA A 127 -2.75 2.83 -6.68
C ALA A 127 -2.87 3.59 -5.36
N LEU A 128 -2.58 2.87 -4.29
CA LEU A 128 -2.42 3.37 -2.93
C LEU A 128 -1.06 2.91 -2.41
N GLY A 129 -0.38 3.72 -1.62
CA GLY A 129 0.88 3.36 -0.99
C GLY A 129 0.94 3.88 0.43
N PHE A 130 1.65 3.19 1.31
CA PHE A 130 1.93 3.66 2.65
C PHE A 130 3.34 3.29 3.11
N PHE A 131 3.82 4.04 4.08
CA PHE A 131 5.13 3.83 4.70
C PHE A 131 5.01 4.00 6.21
N ASN A 132 5.50 3.03 6.97
CA ASN A 132 5.49 3.06 8.43
C ASN A 132 6.92 2.92 8.97
N ILE A 133 7.23 3.68 10.03
CA ILE A 133 8.50 3.56 10.76
C ILE A 133 8.19 2.81 12.05
N LEU A 134 8.60 1.55 12.16
CA LEU A 134 8.06 0.59 13.13
C LEU A 134 8.40 0.94 14.58
N ASN A 135 9.58 1.53 14.81
CA ASN A 135 10.07 1.93 16.13
C ASN A 135 9.90 3.43 16.41
N SER A 136 8.92 4.06 15.75
CA SER A 136 8.61 5.48 15.89
C SER A 136 7.25 5.71 16.56
N ASN A 137 7.10 6.83 17.27
CA ASN A 137 5.80 7.32 17.73
C ASN A 137 5.02 8.06 16.63
N GLU A 138 5.51 8.01 15.40
CA GLU A 138 4.84 8.60 14.24
C GLU A 138 3.79 7.64 13.66
N LEU A 139 2.62 8.19 13.32
CA LEU A 139 1.65 7.45 12.51
C LEU A 139 2.19 7.26 11.08
N PRO A 140 1.71 6.24 10.35
CA PRO A 140 2.12 5.99 8.97
C PRO A 140 1.94 7.20 8.05
N TYR A 141 2.80 7.25 7.03
CA TYR A 141 2.70 8.14 5.88
C TYR A 141 1.88 7.45 4.80
N TYR A 142 1.02 8.21 4.12
CA TYR A 142 0.18 7.71 3.02
C TYR A 142 0.52 8.45 1.74
N ALA A 143 0.56 7.72 0.62
CA ALA A 143 0.81 8.30 -0.69
C ALA A 143 -0.28 9.31 -1.06
N THR A 144 0.13 10.53 -1.35
CA THR A 144 -0.75 11.62 -1.79
C THR A 144 -0.58 11.94 -3.26
N ASP A 145 0.57 11.61 -3.84
CA ASP A 145 0.87 11.79 -5.26
C ASP A 145 1.96 10.80 -5.72
N GLY A 146 2.06 10.62 -7.04
CA GLY A 146 3.09 9.85 -7.69
C GLY A 146 2.55 8.67 -8.49
N LYS A 147 3.42 7.70 -8.74
CA LYS A 147 3.12 6.54 -9.58
C LYS A 147 3.90 5.29 -9.19
N ILE A 148 3.29 4.16 -9.50
CA ILE A 148 3.89 2.84 -9.46
C ILE A 148 3.95 2.34 -10.90
N ILE A 149 5.12 1.88 -11.33
CA ILE A 149 5.34 1.38 -12.68
C ILE A 149 5.61 -0.11 -12.57
N ILE A 150 4.76 -0.93 -13.18
CA ILE A 150 5.05 -2.35 -13.36
C ILE A 150 5.71 -2.52 -14.74
N SER A 151 7.00 -2.86 -14.75
CA SER A 151 7.79 -3.02 -15.97
C SER A 151 7.82 -4.46 -16.47
N LYS A 152 7.68 -5.44 -15.56
CA LYS A 152 7.66 -6.86 -15.90
C LYS A 152 6.71 -7.62 -14.98
N ILE A 153 5.92 -8.50 -15.59
CA ILE A 153 5.05 -9.47 -14.90
C ILE A 153 5.29 -10.81 -15.58
N ASN A 154 5.64 -11.80 -14.77
CA ASN A 154 5.76 -13.20 -15.11
C ASN A 154 4.99 -14.02 -14.05
N GLU A 155 4.79 -15.31 -14.30
CA GLU A 155 3.98 -16.17 -13.41
C GLU A 155 4.39 -16.17 -11.93
N ASN A 156 5.68 -15.96 -11.66
CA ASN A 156 6.25 -16.05 -10.31
C ASN A 156 6.84 -14.72 -9.82
N ASN A 157 6.85 -13.66 -10.65
CA ASN A 157 7.65 -12.47 -10.36
C ASN A 157 7.09 -11.20 -10.98
N ILE A 158 7.10 -10.12 -10.21
CA ILE A 158 6.77 -8.78 -10.66
C ILE A 158 7.96 -7.86 -10.37
N LYS A 159 8.31 -7.05 -11.37
CA LYS A 159 9.33 -6.00 -11.25
C LYS A 159 8.74 -4.66 -11.59
N GLY A 160 9.25 -3.65 -10.91
CA GLY A 160 8.79 -2.30 -11.15
C GLY A 160 9.60 -1.25 -10.42
N PHE A 161 9.04 -0.05 -10.45
CA PHE A 161 9.60 1.15 -9.86
C PHE A 161 8.50 1.95 -9.17
N VAL A 162 8.80 2.49 -8.00
CA VAL A 162 7.93 3.43 -7.29
C VAL A 162 8.54 4.81 -7.28
N HIS A 163 7.71 5.83 -7.38
CA HIS A 163 8.09 7.22 -7.12
C HIS A 163 6.88 7.95 -6.57
N LEU A 164 6.84 8.09 -5.24
CA LEU A 164 5.68 8.56 -4.51
C LEU A 164 6.08 9.72 -3.58
N THR A 165 5.16 10.66 -3.44
CA THR A 165 5.14 11.59 -2.31
C THR A 165 4.16 11.04 -1.28
N LEU A 166 4.62 10.88 -0.04
CA LEU A 166 3.78 10.46 1.07
C LEU A 166 3.72 11.55 2.13
N GLU A 167 2.59 11.60 2.82
CA GLU A 167 2.28 12.59 3.84
C GLU A 167 1.66 11.90 5.06
N ASN A 168 2.06 12.30 6.27
CA ASN A 168 1.40 11.87 7.49
C ASN A 168 0.37 12.92 7.98
N PHE A 169 -0.37 12.60 9.04
CA PHE A 169 -1.39 13.48 9.63
C PHE A 169 -0.86 14.83 10.16
N ARG A 170 0.46 14.99 10.29
CA ARG A 170 1.13 16.22 10.71
C ARG A 170 1.62 17.05 9.52
N ASN A 171 1.27 16.64 8.30
CA ASN A 171 1.72 17.21 7.04
C ASN A 171 3.24 17.07 6.79
N ASN A 172 3.91 16.15 7.51
CA ASN A 172 5.29 15.82 7.20
C ASN A 172 5.32 15.02 5.91
N LYS A 173 6.24 15.38 5.02
CA LYS A 173 6.36 14.75 3.70
C LYS A 173 7.62 13.92 3.59
N ILE A 174 7.48 12.79 2.92
CA ILE A 174 8.59 11.96 2.47
C ILE A 174 8.44 11.70 0.98
N LEU A 175 9.55 11.69 0.27
CA LEU A 175 9.63 11.19 -1.08
C LEU A 175 10.23 9.79 -1.01
N ILE A 176 9.55 8.79 -1.56
CA ILE A 176 10.10 7.43 -1.72
C ILE A 176 10.29 7.14 -3.20
N SER A 177 11.45 6.57 -3.53
CA SER A 177 11.69 6.13 -4.90
C SER A 177 12.66 4.98 -4.97
N GLY A 178 12.44 4.06 -5.90
CA GLY A 178 13.35 2.94 -6.11
C GLY A 178 12.71 1.80 -6.86
N ASN A 179 13.52 0.79 -7.14
CA ASN A 179 13.09 -0.40 -7.84
C ASN A 179 12.61 -1.45 -6.84
N PHE A 180 11.66 -2.27 -7.26
CA PHE A 180 11.25 -3.44 -6.52
C PHE A 180 11.27 -4.68 -7.42
N ASN A 181 11.57 -5.80 -6.80
CA ASN A 181 11.47 -7.14 -7.36
C ASN A 181 10.75 -8.01 -6.34
N ALA A 182 9.67 -8.67 -6.74
CA ALA A 182 8.80 -9.33 -5.78
C ALA A 182 8.27 -10.64 -6.34
N ASN A 183 8.13 -11.63 -5.47
CA ASN A 183 7.55 -12.91 -5.84
C ASN A 183 6.03 -12.82 -5.85
N VAL A 184 5.39 -13.51 -6.79
CA VAL A 184 3.93 -13.60 -6.85
C VAL A 184 3.50 -14.85 -6.10
N ILE A 185 2.60 -14.67 -5.14
CA ILE A 185 1.91 -15.76 -4.45
C ILE A 185 0.51 -15.84 -5.06
N LYS A 186 0.20 -17.00 -5.64
CA LYS A 186 -1.16 -17.33 -6.10
C LYS A 186 -1.92 -17.95 -4.93
N GLU A 187 -3.09 -17.40 -4.61
CA GLU A 187 -4.07 -18.03 -3.71
C GLU A 187 -5.04 -18.91 -4.51
#